data_AF-A0A318KCF2-F1
#
_entry.id   AF-A0A318KCF2-F1
#
_cell.length_a   1.000
_cell.length_b   1.000
_cell.length_c   1.000
_cell.angle_alpha   90.00
_cell.angle_beta   90.00
_cell.angle_gamma   90.00
#
_symmetry.space_group_name_H-M   'P 1'
#
loop_
_entity.id
_entity.type
_entity.pdbx_description
1 polymer ?
#
loop_
_entity_poly.entity_id
_entity_poly.type
_entity_poly.pdbx_seq_one_letter_code
_entity_poly.pdbx_strand_id
1 'polypeptide(L)'
;MHEYGSPALARRSLLTALAVGSVAVGVSSRFGTGSAGAAPSDSTVGLRIDVAGGHGVGPTALASFDAALRAVGVANMNLIHLSSSIPSGAEVARTDRIRRQLAWGDRLYCVYSSRTAKTPGEHVAAGLGWVQREDGSGAGLFVEHDAPTGAQVELLIRASLGDMTAARDEAFGPVQLCVAEAQCVAAPATALVMAAYQTSSWD
;
A
#
# COMPACT_ATOMS: atom_id res chain seq x y z
N MET A 1 -10.13 -56.27 -4.54
CA MET A 1 -10.01 -56.56 -3.09
C MET A 1 -8.63 -56.11 -2.66
N HIS A 2 -8.52 -54.93 -2.05
CA HIS A 2 -7.35 -54.54 -1.29
C HIS A 2 -7.85 -53.69 -0.12
N GLU A 3 -7.67 -54.24 1.07
CA GLU A 3 -8.06 -53.70 2.36
C GLU A 3 -7.24 -52.45 2.70
N TYR A 4 -7.93 -51.37 3.08
CA TYR A 4 -7.33 -50.25 3.81
C TYR A 4 -7.63 -50.45 5.30
N GLY A 5 -6.57 -50.77 6.07
CA GLY A 5 -6.61 -50.81 7.52
C GLY A 5 -6.65 -49.40 8.14
N SER A 6 -7.58 -49.19 9.06
CA SER A 6 -7.53 -48.19 10.14
C SER A 6 -6.62 -48.72 11.28
N PRO A 7 -6.09 -47.92 12.25
CA PRO A 7 -6.94 -47.11 13.14
C PRO A 7 -6.36 -45.80 13.77
N ALA A 8 -7.29 -44.91 14.07
CA ALA A 8 -7.56 -44.19 15.32
C ALA A 8 -6.47 -43.78 16.37
N LEU A 9 -6.64 -42.52 16.81
CA LEU A 9 -6.63 -41.98 18.19
C LEU A 9 -5.30 -41.77 18.96
N ALA A 10 -5.05 -40.50 19.33
CA ALA A 10 -4.63 -40.14 20.69
C ALA A 10 -4.99 -38.67 21.04
N ARG A 11 -5.92 -38.51 21.99
CA ARG A 11 -6.18 -37.28 22.76
C ARG A 11 -5.28 -37.26 24.00
N ARG A 12 -4.73 -36.10 24.39
CA ARG A 12 -4.32 -35.71 25.77
C ARG A 12 -4.40 -34.18 25.86
N SER A 13 -5.36 -33.58 26.56
CA SER A 13 -5.57 -33.41 28.00
C SER A 13 -4.81 -32.22 28.62
N LEU A 14 -5.62 -31.36 29.24
CA LEU A 14 -5.35 -30.12 29.99
C LEU A 14 -4.23 -30.19 31.03
N LEU A 15 -3.61 -29.03 31.29
CA LEU A 15 -3.16 -28.66 32.63
C LEU A 15 -3.29 -27.14 32.87
N THR A 16 -4.15 -26.85 33.84
CA THR A 16 -4.41 -25.59 34.52
C THR A 16 -3.26 -25.25 35.48
N ALA A 17 -2.84 -23.98 35.54
CA ALA A 17 -2.12 -23.45 36.70
C ALA A 17 -2.66 -22.06 37.04
N LEU A 18 -3.39 -21.99 38.15
CA LEU A 18 -3.75 -20.78 38.90
C LEU A 18 -2.54 -20.30 39.69
N ALA A 19 -2.28 -19.00 39.71
CA ALA A 19 -1.47 -18.36 40.74
C ALA A 19 -2.19 -17.12 41.29
N VAL A 20 -2.27 -17.10 42.61
CA VAL A 20 -3.03 -16.21 43.49
C VAL A 20 -2.25 -14.93 43.76
N GLY A 21 -2.96 -13.81 43.91
CA GLY A 21 -2.41 -12.46 44.03
C GLY A 21 -1.78 -12.10 45.37
N SER A 22 -1.30 -10.85 45.43
CA SER A 22 -1.20 -10.07 46.67
C SER A 22 -1.35 -8.59 46.34
N VAL A 23 -2.27 -7.98 47.06
CA VAL A 23 -2.60 -6.55 47.05
C VAL A 23 -1.70 -5.85 48.06
N ALA A 24 -1.02 -4.79 47.65
CA ALA A 24 -0.36 -3.86 48.57
C ALA A 24 -1.06 -2.49 48.48
N VAL A 25 -1.65 -2.08 49.60
CA VAL A 25 -2.20 -0.75 49.85
C VAL A 25 -1.07 0.14 50.37
N GLY A 26 -0.92 1.35 49.81
CA GLY A 26 0.05 2.35 50.27
C GLY A 26 -0.41 3.76 49.90
N VAL A 27 -0.49 4.61 50.91
CA VAL A 27 -1.25 5.87 50.98
C VAL A 27 -0.60 7.05 50.25
N SER A 28 -1.49 7.94 49.80
CA SER A 28 -1.30 9.23 49.11
C SER A 28 -0.37 10.23 49.82
N SER A 29 0.39 11.00 49.04
CA SER A 29 0.73 12.38 49.39
C SER A 29 0.59 13.28 48.15
N ARG A 30 -0.13 14.39 48.32
CA ARG A 30 -0.42 15.40 47.30
C ARG A 30 0.63 16.50 47.39
N PHE A 31 1.22 16.88 46.27
CA PHE A 31 1.67 18.24 46.01
C PHE A 31 1.41 18.55 44.54
N GLY A 32 0.39 19.38 44.30
CA GLY A 32 0.13 19.96 42.98
C GLY A 32 0.75 21.34 42.91
N THR A 33 1.43 21.64 41.80
CA THR A 33 1.57 23.00 41.26
C THR A 33 1.67 22.92 39.73
N GLY A 34 0.87 23.71 39.03
CA GLY A 34 1.18 24.22 37.69
C GLY A 34 0.96 23.31 36.48
N SER A 35 -0.30 23.04 36.12
CA SER A 35 -0.68 22.70 34.75
C SER A 35 -0.54 23.95 33.87
N ALA A 36 0.57 24.06 33.13
CA ALA A 36 0.62 24.85 31.92
C ALA A 36 0.07 23.96 30.81
N GLY A 37 -1.07 24.36 30.25
CA GLY A 37 -1.82 23.59 29.26
C GLY A 37 -0.93 23.12 28.13
N ALA A 38 -0.76 21.80 28.04
CA ALA A 38 -0.39 21.15 26.80
C ALA A 38 -1.42 21.59 25.76
N ALA A 39 -0.93 22.15 24.66
CA ALA A 39 -1.74 22.39 23.47
C ALA A 39 -2.52 21.11 23.14
N PRO A 40 -3.79 21.20 22.71
CA PRO A 40 -4.58 20.02 22.38
C PRO A 40 -3.80 19.17 21.39
N SER A 41 -3.67 17.90 21.75
CA SER A 41 -2.99 16.82 21.03
C SER A 41 -3.12 16.98 19.53
N ASP A 42 -1.96 17.02 18.86
CA ASP A 42 -1.89 16.64 17.45
C ASP A 42 -2.56 15.27 17.35
N SER A 43 -3.77 15.27 16.81
CA SER A 43 -4.42 14.05 16.39
C SER A 43 -3.38 13.27 15.61
N THR A 44 -3.00 12.07 16.06
CA THR A 44 -2.13 11.18 15.30
C THR A 44 -2.89 10.79 14.03
N VAL A 45 -2.94 11.70 13.06
CA VAL A 45 -3.45 11.43 11.72
C VAL A 45 -2.39 10.53 11.13
N GLY A 46 -2.65 9.23 11.15
CA GLY A 46 -1.80 8.24 10.50
C GLY A 46 -1.51 8.67 9.06
N LEU A 47 -0.34 8.29 8.55
CA LEU A 47 0.04 8.60 7.17
C LEU A 47 -1.00 8.00 6.22
N ARG A 48 -1.79 8.84 5.56
CA ARG A 48 -2.67 8.36 4.50
C ARG A 48 -1.85 8.15 3.23
N ILE A 49 -1.96 6.99 2.60
CA ILE A 49 -1.37 6.68 1.30
C ILE A 49 -2.51 6.49 0.31
N ASP A 50 -2.69 7.44 -0.59
CA ASP A 50 -3.73 7.33 -1.63
C ASP A 50 -3.16 6.51 -2.81
N VAL A 51 -3.89 5.49 -3.24
CA VAL A 51 -3.57 4.69 -4.42
C VAL A 51 -4.54 5.06 -5.53
N ALA A 52 -4.02 5.51 -6.68
CA ALA A 52 -4.84 5.85 -7.84
C ALA A 52 -4.24 5.29 -9.13
N GLY A 53 -5.11 4.87 -10.03
CA GLY A 53 -4.76 4.36 -11.35
C GLY A 53 -5.41 5.20 -12.44
N GLY A 54 -4.70 5.41 -13.54
CA GLY A 54 -5.18 6.18 -14.67
C GLY A 54 -4.41 5.86 -15.95
N HIS A 55 -4.88 6.43 -17.05
CA HIS A 55 -4.17 6.37 -18.32
C HIS A 55 -4.12 7.75 -18.97
N GLY A 56 -3.22 7.90 -19.92
CA GLY A 56 -3.06 9.12 -20.71
C GLY A 56 -2.67 8.80 -22.14
N VAL A 57 -3.07 9.66 -23.07
CA VAL A 57 -2.71 9.59 -24.49
C VAL A 57 -1.99 10.87 -24.86
N GLY A 58 -0.97 10.78 -25.71
CA GLY A 58 -0.22 11.94 -26.15
C GLY A 58 0.57 11.68 -27.42
N PRO A 59 1.00 12.74 -28.14
CA PRO A 59 1.72 12.61 -29.41
C PRO A 59 3.11 11.95 -29.24
N THR A 60 3.63 11.90 -28.01
CA THR A 60 4.87 11.22 -27.64
C THR A 60 4.63 10.36 -26.40
N ALA A 61 5.52 9.40 -26.16
CA ALA A 61 5.47 8.57 -24.96
C ALA A 61 5.57 9.39 -23.65
N LEU A 62 6.32 10.51 -23.68
CA LEU A 62 6.44 11.39 -22.52
C LEU A 62 5.14 12.20 -22.31
N ALA A 63 4.51 12.68 -23.39
CA ALA A 63 3.25 13.40 -23.30
C ALA A 63 2.09 12.48 -22.84
N SER A 64 2.10 11.20 -23.23
CA SER A 64 1.11 10.23 -22.74
C SER A 64 1.31 9.90 -21.26
N PHE A 65 2.56 9.82 -20.79
CA PHE A 65 2.89 9.66 -19.37
C PHE A 65 2.44 10.86 -18.53
N ASP A 66 2.75 12.09 -18.97
CA ASP A 66 2.29 13.33 -18.34
C ASP A 66 0.74 13.44 -18.33
N ALA A 67 0.07 13.01 -19.41
CA ALA A 67 -1.39 12.89 -19.42
C ALA A 67 -1.92 11.88 -18.38
N ALA A 68 -1.23 10.77 -18.16
CA ALA A 68 -1.60 9.79 -17.13
C ALA A 68 -1.41 10.38 -15.73
N LEU A 69 -0.34 11.16 -15.50
CA LEU A 69 -0.14 11.91 -14.25
C LEU A 69 -1.26 12.93 -14.01
N ARG A 70 -1.75 13.60 -15.06
CA ARG A 70 -2.94 14.48 -14.94
C ARG A 70 -4.19 13.71 -14.58
N ALA A 71 -4.34 12.49 -15.11
CA ALA A 71 -5.49 11.62 -14.83
C ALA A 71 -5.53 11.16 -13.36
N VAL A 72 -4.39 10.91 -12.73
CA VAL A 72 -4.31 10.59 -11.29
C VAL A 72 -4.18 11.83 -10.40
N GLY A 73 -3.87 12.99 -10.98
CA GLY A 73 -3.91 14.30 -10.32
C GLY A 73 -2.59 14.84 -9.79
N VAL A 74 -1.45 14.35 -10.28
CA VAL A 74 -0.12 14.73 -9.76
C VAL A 74 0.83 15.29 -10.83
N ALA A 75 0.33 15.69 -11.99
CA ALA A 75 1.16 16.14 -13.12
C ALA A 75 2.11 17.29 -12.84
N ASN A 76 1.78 18.16 -11.88
CA ASN A 76 2.58 19.33 -11.57
C ASN A 76 3.61 19.07 -10.45
N MET A 77 3.88 17.81 -10.12
CA MET A 77 4.78 17.41 -9.02
C MET A 77 6.07 16.78 -9.54
N ASN A 78 7.14 16.91 -8.77
CA ASN A 78 8.33 16.11 -8.92
C ASN A 78 8.16 14.76 -8.22
N LEU A 79 8.22 13.66 -8.95
CA LEU A 79 8.07 12.31 -8.39
C LEU A 79 9.37 11.82 -7.77
N ILE A 80 9.35 11.50 -6.49
CA ILE A 80 10.44 10.85 -5.77
C ILE A 80 10.04 9.39 -5.57
N HIS A 81 10.62 8.52 -6.40
CA HIS A 81 10.30 7.09 -6.36
C HIS A 81 10.90 6.44 -5.09
N LEU A 82 10.03 5.92 -4.24
CA LEU A 82 10.38 5.18 -3.04
C LEU A 82 10.52 3.68 -3.32
N SER A 83 11.14 2.99 -2.38
CA SER A 83 11.03 1.53 -2.29
C SER A 83 9.65 1.11 -1.77
N SER A 84 9.40 -0.19 -1.77
CA SER A 84 8.07 -0.79 -1.61
C SER A 84 7.55 -0.94 -0.17
N SER A 85 8.00 -0.15 0.81
CA SER A 85 7.62 -0.33 2.22
C SER A 85 6.46 0.58 2.65
N ILE A 86 5.46 0.01 3.32
CA ILE A 86 4.37 0.75 3.98
C ILE A 86 4.74 0.91 5.46
N PRO A 87 4.90 2.16 5.97
CA PRO A 87 5.29 2.38 7.36
C PRO A 87 4.14 2.12 8.34
N SER A 88 4.50 1.88 9.60
CA SER A 88 3.51 1.79 10.69
C SER A 88 2.68 3.07 10.80
N GLY A 89 1.41 2.91 11.18
CA GLY A 89 0.43 4.00 11.27
C GLY A 89 -0.15 4.43 9.91
N ALA A 90 0.21 3.77 8.81
CA ALA A 90 -0.30 4.14 7.50
C ALA A 90 -1.70 3.57 7.22
N GLU A 91 -2.58 4.41 6.66
CA GLU A 91 -3.85 4.00 6.05
C GLU A 91 -3.67 4.01 4.52
N VAL A 92 -3.76 2.84 3.88
CA VAL A 92 -3.74 2.76 2.42
C VAL A 92 -5.15 2.75 1.88
N ALA A 93 -5.46 3.70 1.00
CA ALA A 93 -6.80 3.84 0.44
C ALA A 93 -6.75 3.94 -1.09
N ARG A 94 -7.47 3.05 -1.78
CA ARG A 94 -7.73 3.21 -3.21
C ARG A 94 -8.68 4.38 -3.42
N THR A 95 -8.32 5.27 -4.34
CA THR A 95 -9.06 6.49 -4.67
C THR A 95 -9.12 6.68 -6.18
N ASP A 96 -10.06 7.50 -6.66
CA ASP A 96 -10.13 7.83 -8.08
C ASP A 96 -8.98 8.74 -8.52
N ARG A 97 -8.51 9.61 -7.61
CA ARG A 97 -7.43 10.58 -7.81
C ARG A 97 -6.72 10.84 -6.49
N ILE A 98 -5.44 11.15 -6.57
CA ILE A 98 -4.64 11.57 -5.41
C ILE A 98 -5.13 12.94 -4.92
N ARG A 99 -5.57 13.00 -3.66
CA ARG A 99 -6.09 14.23 -3.03
C ARG A 99 -5.07 14.71 -2.01
N ARG A 100 -4.10 15.49 -2.47
CA ARG A 100 -3.08 16.13 -1.65
C ARG A 100 -3.05 17.63 -1.92
N GLN A 101 -2.46 18.39 -1.00
CA GLN A 101 -2.06 19.76 -1.30
C GLN A 101 -0.85 19.68 -2.24
N LEU A 102 -1.02 20.20 -3.44
CA LEU A 102 -0.05 20.10 -4.54
C LEU A 102 0.28 21.51 -5.00
N ALA A 103 1.43 22.05 -4.57
CA ALA A 103 1.98 23.22 -5.22
C ALA A 103 2.81 22.80 -6.44
N TRP A 104 2.93 23.71 -7.40
CA TRP A 104 3.70 23.45 -8.60
C TRP A 104 5.16 23.16 -8.25
N GLY A 105 5.65 22.01 -8.69
CA GLY A 105 7.03 21.57 -8.50
C GLY A 105 7.31 20.90 -7.16
N ASP A 106 6.34 20.79 -6.24
CA ASP A 106 6.55 20.09 -4.96
C ASP A 106 6.99 18.63 -5.17
N ARG A 107 7.71 18.10 -4.20
CA ARG A 107 8.19 16.72 -4.21
C ARG A 107 7.08 15.80 -3.69
N LEU A 108 6.64 14.86 -4.52
CA LEU A 108 5.73 13.80 -4.16
C LEU A 108 6.52 12.50 -3.96
N TYR A 109 6.51 11.98 -2.73
CA TYR A 109 7.07 10.67 -2.44
C TYR A 109 6.06 9.59 -2.80
N CYS A 110 6.43 8.67 -3.68
CA CYS A 110 5.51 7.69 -4.23
C CYS A 110 6.17 6.39 -4.63
N VAL A 111 5.37 5.33 -4.67
CA VAL A 111 5.65 4.07 -5.37
C VAL A 111 4.77 4.06 -6.62
N TYR A 112 5.31 3.73 -7.80
CA TYR A 112 4.47 3.72 -9.01
C TYR A 112 4.97 2.76 -10.09
N SER A 113 4.02 2.17 -10.81
CA SER A 113 4.26 1.45 -12.06
C SER A 113 3.65 2.22 -13.22
N SER A 114 4.32 2.18 -14.37
CA SER A 114 3.78 2.71 -15.62
C SER A 114 4.31 1.96 -16.83
N ARG A 115 3.48 1.84 -17.87
CA ARG A 115 3.88 1.27 -19.16
C ARG A 115 3.21 2.02 -20.29
N THR A 116 3.95 2.20 -21.39
CA THR A 116 3.47 2.96 -22.55
C THR A 116 3.40 2.07 -23.78
N ALA A 117 2.19 1.94 -24.33
CA ALA A 117 1.95 1.40 -25.66
C ALA A 117 2.33 2.45 -26.70
N LYS A 118 3.11 2.07 -27.71
CA LYS A 118 3.60 2.96 -28.78
C LYS A 118 3.14 2.53 -30.16
N THR A 119 2.75 1.28 -30.32
CA THR A 119 2.35 0.71 -31.62
C THR A 119 0.82 0.60 -31.71
N PRO A 120 0.16 1.03 -32.79
CA PRO A 120 -1.28 0.83 -32.96
C PRO A 120 -1.70 -0.63 -32.70
N GLY A 121 -2.70 -0.82 -31.83
CA GLY A 121 -3.17 -2.12 -31.37
C GLY A 121 -2.44 -2.69 -30.16
N GLU A 122 -1.31 -2.11 -29.73
CA GLU A 122 -0.59 -2.53 -28.53
C GLU A 122 -1.39 -2.20 -27.26
N HIS A 123 -1.55 -3.19 -26.40
CA HIS A 123 -2.13 -3.06 -25.06
C HIS A 123 -1.05 -3.12 -24.00
N VAL A 124 -1.21 -2.30 -22.96
CA VAL A 124 -0.35 -2.25 -21.80
C VAL A 124 -1.17 -2.10 -20.53
N ALA A 125 -0.65 -2.63 -19.44
CA ALA A 125 -1.20 -2.50 -18.11
C ALA A 125 -0.08 -2.19 -17.12
N ALA A 126 -0.44 -1.47 -16.07
CA ALA A 126 0.40 -1.18 -14.91
C ALA A 126 -0.42 -1.43 -13.66
N GLY A 127 0.21 -1.87 -12.58
CA GLY A 127 -0.48 -2.07 -11.32
C GLY A 127 0.40 -2.05 -10.09
N LEU A 128 -0.26 -1.73 -8.99
CA LEU A 128 0.26 -1.86 -7.64
C LEU A 128 -0.58 -2.87 -6.87
N GLY A 129 0.09 -3.73 -6.13
CA GLY A 129 -0.55 -4.56 -5.11
C GLY A 129 0.05 -4.27 -3.74
N TRP A 130 -0.73 -4.52 -2.69
CA TRP A 130 -0.25 -4.38 -1.34
C TRP A 130 -0.90 -5.35 -0.36
N VAL A 131 -0.18 -5.55 0.74
CA VAL A 131 -0.63 -6.25 1.94
C VAL A 131 -0.20 -5.45 3.15
N GLN A 132 -1.04 -5.43 4.19
CA GLN A 132 -0.73 -4.86 5.49
C GLN A 132 -0.73 -5.97 6.54
N ARG A 133 0.10 -5.81 7.57
CA ARG A 133 0.17 -6.75 8.69
C ARG A 133 -1.16 -6.78 9.45
N GLU A 134 -1.52 -7.95 9.96
CA GLU A 134 -2.75 -8.15 10.74
C GLU A 134 -2.64 -7.71 12.20
N ASP A 135 -1.45 -7.30 12.64
CA ASP A 135 -1.16 -6.83 14.00
C ASP A 135 -1.75 -5.44 14.34
N GLY A 136 -2.49 -4.83 13.40
CA GLY A 136 -3.09 -3.51 13.55
C GLY A 136 -2.09 -2.36 13.46
N SER A 137 -0.80 -2.62 13.17
CA SER A 137 0.22 -1.58 13.04
C SER A 137 0.09 -0.75 11.76
N GLY A 138 -0.64 -1.25 10.75
CA GLY A 138 -0.72 -0.64 9.42
C GLY A 138 0.55 -0.80 8.56
N ALA A 139 1.63 -1.37 9.09
CA ALA A 139 2.85 -1.63 8.32
C ALA A 139 2.59 -2.70 7.25
N GLY A 140 3.36 -2.66 6.16
CA GLY A 140 3.10 -3.53 5.02
C GLY A 140 4.08 -3.41 3.87
N LEU A 141 3.70 -3.99 2.74
CA LEU A 141 4.49 -4.04 1.52
C LEU A 141 3.64 -3.64 0.33
N PHE A 142 4.22 -2.85 -0.56
CA PHE A 142 3.78 -2.72 -1.94
C PHE A 142 4.55 -3.70 -2.84
N VAL A 143 3.99 -4.01 -4.00
CA VAL A 143 4.71 -4.50 -5.17
C VAL A 143 4.15 -3.80 -6.40
N GLU A 144 5.00 -3.65 -7.40
CA GLU A 144 4.66 -2.95 -8.63
C GLU A 144 5.03 -3.79 -9.83
N HIS A 145 4.14 -3.88 -10.80
CA HIS A 145 4.34 -4.64 -12.02
C HIS A 145 3.71 -3.92 -13.21
N ASP A 146 4.25 -4.20 -14.38
CA ASP A 146 3.63 -3.88 -15.65
C ASP A 146 3.63 -5.12 -16.57
N ALA A 147 2.63 -5.19 -17.44
CA ALA A 147 2.48 -6.30 -18.38
C ALA A 147 1.66 -5.85 -19.60
N PRO A 148 1.55 -6.69 -20.65
CA PRO A 148 0.63 -6.41 -21.76
C PRO A 148 -0.86 -6.35 -21.37
N THR A 149 -1.27 -7.01 -20.28
CA THR A 149 -2.68 -7.06 -19.83
C THR A 149 -2.81 -6.94 -18.31
N GLY A 150 -3.94 -6.44 -17.83
CA GLY A 150 -4.21 -6.30 -16.40
C GLY A 150 -4.29 -7.65 -15.68
N ALA A 151 -4.76 -8.69 -16.35
CA ALA A 151 -4.76 -10.05 -15.80
C ALA A 151 -3.34 -10.58 -15.52
N GLN A 152 -2.38 -10.27 -16.41
CA GLN A 152 -0.97 -10.62 -16.18
C GLN A 152 -0.36 -9.81 -15.04
N VAL A 153 -0.69 -8.51 -14.95
CA VAL A 153 -0.27 -7.66 -13.82
C VAL A 153 -0.79 -8.23 -12.49
N GLU A 154 -2.07 -8.61 -12.42
CA GLU A 154 -2.64 -9.19 -11.21
C GLU A 154 -1.95 -10.51 -10.82
N LEU A 155 -1.67 -11.38 -11.78
CA LEU A 155 -0.97 -12.64 -11.54
C LEU A 155 0.43 -12.39 -10.96
N LEU A 156 1.20 -11.47 -11.55
CA LEU A 156 2.54 -11.10 -11.09
C LEU A 156 2.51 -10.50 -9.68
N ILE A 157 1.56 -9.60 -9.42
CA ILE A 157 1.35 -9.01 -8.09
C ILE A 157 1.10 -10.09 -7.03
N ARG A 158 0.17 -11.01 -7.30
CA ARG A 158 -0.18 -12.07 -6.35
C ARG A 158 1.00 -13.02 -6.13
N ALA A 159 1.74 -13.36 -7.17
CA ALA A 159 2.93 -14.20 -7.06
C ALA A 159 4.03 -13.53 -6.22
N SER A 160 4.36 -12.26 -6.51
CA SER A 160 5.38 -11.52 -5.75
C SER A 160 4.99 -11.32 -4.29
N LEU A 161 3.75 -10.92 -4.00
CA LEU A 161 3.31 -10.77 -2.61
C LEU A 161 3.30 -12.12 -1.89
N GLY A 162 2.83 -13.19 -2.54
CA GLY A 162 2.85 -14.53 -1.97
C GLY A 162 4.26 -14.98 -1.55
N ASP A 163 5.25 -14.81 -2.44
CA ASP A 163 6.66 -15.13 -2.16
C ASP A 163 7.24 -14.24 -1.04
N MET A 164 7.04 -12.92 -1.15
CA MET A 164 7.57 -11.95 -0.19
C MET A 164 6.98 -12.14 1.22
N THR A 165 5.68 -12.44 1.33
CA THR A 165 5.06 -12.68 2.65
C THR A 165 5.42 -14.04 3.22
N ALA A 166 5.63 -15.07 2.38
CA ALA A 166 6.02 -16.40 2.85
C ALA A 166 7.44 -16.43 3.46
N ALA A 167 8.30 -15.50 3.04
CA ALA A 167 9.65 -15.35 3.58
C ALA A 167 9.72 -14.58 4.92
N ARG A 168 8.58 -14.29 5.55
CA ARG A 168 8.45 -13.43 6.72
C ARG A 168 7.65 -14.12 7.83
N ASP A 169 8.00 -13.82 9.08
CA ASP A 169 7.34 -14.40 10.26
C ASP A 169 6.01 -13.69 10.59
N GLU A 170 5.80 -12.50 10.04
CA GLU A 170 4.60 -11.70 10.29
C GLU A 170 3.38 -12.21 9.51
N ALA A 171 2.20 -12.12 10.13
CA ALA A 171 0.91 -12.36 9.46
C ALA A 171 0.49 -11.13 8.64
N PHE A 172 0.12 -11.37 7.39
CA PHE A 172 -0.36 -10.35 6.45
C PHE A 172 -1.80 -10.61 6.08
N GLY A 173 -2.58 -9.52 5.98
CA GLY A 173 -3.95 -9.56 5.53
C GLY A 173 -4.09 -9.83 4.03
N PRO A 174 -5.31 -9.71 3.48
CA PRO A 174 -5.57 -10.02 2.08
C PRO A 174 -4.83 -9.08 1.13
N VAL A 175 -4.42 -9.62 -0.02
CA VAL A 175 -3.87 -8.84 -1.13
C VAL A 175 -4.93 -7.85 -1.63
N GLN A 176 -4.56 -6.58 -1.65
CA GLN A 176 -5.28 -5.51 -2.32
C GLN A 176 -4.54 -5.11 -3.60
N LEU A 177 -5.26 -4.54 -4.57
CA LEU A 177 -4.71 -4.21 -5.88
C LEU A 177 -5.38 -3.01 -6.54
N CYS A 178 -4.62 -2.31 -7.36
CA CYS A 178 -5.07 -1.30 -8.31
C CYS A 178 -4.35 -1.52 -9.64
N VAL A 179 -5.11 -1.60 -10.72
CA VAL A 179 -4.59 -1.85 -12.08
C VAL A 179 -5.19 -0.80 -13.02
N ALA A 180 -4.36 -0.29 -13.92
CA ALA A 180 -4.76 0.57 -15.03
C ALA A 180 -4.31 -0.07 -16.34
N GLU A 181 -5.09 0.14 -17.39
CA GLU A 181 -4.80 -0.33 -18.75
C GLU A 181 -4.84 0.83 -19.73
N ALA A 182 -4.06 0.70 -20.81
CA ALA A 182 -4.05 1.64 -21.92
C ALA A 182 -3.81 0.89 -23.24
N GLN A 183 -4.32 1.46 -24.33
CA GLN A 183 -4.12 0.94 -25.67
C GLN A 183 -3.67 2.06 -26.60
N CYS A 184 -2.64 1.81 -27.40
CA CYS A 184 -2.28 2.71 -28.49
C CYS A 184 -3.26 2.49 -29.65
N VAL A 185 -4.11 3.47 -29.93
CA VAL A 185 -5.02 3.43 -31.09
C VAL A 185 -4.38 4.17 -32.28
N ALA A 186 -4.12 5.46 -32.10
CA ALA A 186 -3.49 6.31 -33.12
C ALA A 186 -2.28 7.10 -32.57
N ALA A 187 -2.09 7.11 -31.25
CA ALA A 187 -1.03 7.83 -30.56
C ALA A 187 -0.61 7.03 -29.31
N PRO A 188 0.63 7.22 -28.83
CA PRO A 188 1.11 6.60 -27.61
C PRO A 188 0.14 6.74 -26.44
N ALA A 189 -0.03 5.65 -25.68
CA ALA A 189 -0.92 5.58 -24.54
C ALA A 189 -0.21 4.96 -23.34
N THR A 190 -0.27 5.61 -22.19
CA THR A 190 0.39 5.18 -20.96
C THR A 190 -0.64 4.75 -19.93
N ALA A 191 -0.48 3.56 -19.37
CA ALA A 191 -1.13 3.13 -18.13
C ALA A 191 -0.22 3.48 -16.95
N LEU A 192 -0.79 3.97 -15.84
CA LEU A 192 -0.06 4.35 -14.64
C LEU A 192 -0.88 4.03 -13.40
N VAL A 193 -0.23 3.45 -12.38
CA VAL A 193 -0.78 3.30 -11.03
C VAL A 193 0.24 3.78 -10.02
N MET A 194 -0.21 4.57 -9.04
CA MET A 194 0.65 5.22 -8.06
C MET A 194 0.07 5.11 -6.65
N ALA A 195 0.95 4.91 -5.67
CA ALA A 195 0.69 5.09 -4.25
C ALA A 195 1.42 6.36 -3.77
N ALA A 196 0.67 7.38 -3.36
CA ALA A 196 1.17 8.69 -2.95
C ALA A 196 1.27 8.79 -1.43
N TYR A 197 2.49 8.96 -0.91
CA TYR A 197 2.76 9.01 0.53
C TYR A 197 2.53 10.43 1.05
N GLN A 198 3.50 11.30 0.84
CA GLN A 198 3.50 12.67 1.32
C GLN A 198 4.05 13.62 0.28
N THR A 199 3.75 14.91 0.45
CA THR A 199 4.31 15.99 -0.35
C THR A 199 5.25 16.83 0.51
N SER A 200 6.23 17.49 -0.12
CA SER A 200 7.07 18.49 0.54
C SER A 200 7.40 19.64 -0.42
N SER A 201 7.37 20.86 0.11
CA SER A 201 7.90 22.07 -0.54
C SER A 201 9.41 21.97 -0.74
N TRP A 202 9.99 22.84 -1.58
CA TRP A 202 11.45 22.98 -1.68
C TRP A 202 12.06 23.86 -0.58
N ASP A 203 11.23 24.69 0.04
CA ASP A 203 11.55 25.53 1.20
C ASP A 203 11.52 24.74 2.51
#